data_AF-A0A382UI17-F1
#
_entry.id   AF-A0A382UI17-F1
#
_cell.length_a   1.000
_cell.length_b   1.000
_cell.length_c   1.000
_cell.angle_alpha   90.00
_cell.angle_beta   90.00
_cell.angle_gamma   90.00
#
_symmetry.space_group_name_H-M   'P 1'
#
loop_
_entity.id
_entity.type
_entity.pdbx_description
1 polymer ?
#
loop_
_entity_poly.entity_id
_entity_poly.type
_entity_poly.pdbx_seq_one_letter_code
_entity_poly.pdbx_strand_id
1 'polypeptide(L)'
;MGLVNSSLNFFLPMLPRNFIRPFAMRYVAGDNEGDALGLVHELNQLDFSAALDILGEHSKSVEEAKMITESYIRLFEVIADSSLDCNISIKL
;
A
#
# COMPACT_ATOMS: atom_id res chain seq x y z
N MET A 1 23.37 12.14 -17.61
CA MET A 1 22.13 11.46 -17.19
C MET A 1 22.37 10.09 -16.58
N GLY A 2 23.16 9.18 -17.18
CA GLY A 2 23.40 7.84 -16.61
C GLY A 2 24.10 7.84 -15.23
N LEU A 3 25.23 8.53 -15.08
CA LEU A 3 26.02 8.53 -13.84
C LEU A 3 25.28 9.13 -12.64
N VAL A 4 24.51 10.20 -12.85
CA VAL A 4 23.73 10.83 -11.77
C VAL A 4 22.59 9.92 -11.30
N ASN A 5 21.89 9.27 -12.23
CA ASN A 5 20.80 8.32 -11.91
C ASN A 5 21.33 7.08 -11.18
N SER A 6 22.46 6.53 -11.64
CA SER A 6 23.09 5.36 -11.00
C SER A 6 23.56 5.65 -9.58
N SER A 7 24.17 6.82 -9.34
CA SER A 7 24.57 7.23 -7.99
C SER A 7 23.35 7.42 -7.08
N LEU A 8 22.29 8.07 -7.55
CA LEU A 8 21.07 8.28 -6.76
C LEU A 8 20.42 6.95 -6.35
N ASN A 9 20.31 6.01 -7.28
CA ASN A 9 19.76 4.67 -7.01
C ASN A 9 20.58 3.88 -5.98
N PHE A 10 21.89 4.13 -5.90
CA PHE A 10 22.75 3.50 -4.90
C PHE A 10 22.55 4.08 -3.49
N PHE A 11 22.34 5.39 -3.37
CA PHE A 11 22.20 6.07 -2.07
C PHE A 11 20.77 6.06 -1.52
N LEU A 12 19.73 5.98 -2.37
CA LEU A 12 18.32 5.98 -1.94
C LEU A 12 18.00 4.89 -0.89
N PRO A 13 18.45 3.62 -1.02
CA PRO A 13 18.20 2.59 -0.02
C PRO A 13 18.87 2.84 1.33
N MET A 14 19.89 3.71 1.39
CA MET A 14 20.63 4.04 2.62
C MET A 14 19.96 5.14 3.44
N LEU A 15 18.98 5.85 2.88
CA LEU A 15 18.30 6.93 3.57
C LEU A 15 17.34 6.36 4.64
N PRO A 16 17.29 6.95 5.85
CA PRO A 16 16.34 6.54 6.88
C PRO A 16 14.89 6.71 6.41
N ARG A 17 14.03 5.73 6.75
CA ARG A 17 12.60 5.77 6.39
C ARG A 17 11.92 7.09 6.76
N ASN A 18 12.21 7.64 7.94
CA ASN A 18 11.63 8.89 8.43
C ASN A 18 11.93 10.10 7.53
N PHE A 19 13.04 10.08 6.78
CA PHE A 19 13.39 11.17 5.87
C PHE A 19 12.61 11.07 4.55
N ILE A 20 12.32 9.85 4.09
CA ILE A 20 11.57 9.61 2.84
C ILE A 20 10.05 9.69 3.07
N ARG A 21 9.58 9.29 4.26
CA ARG A 21 8.15 9.15 4.56
C ARG A 21 7.30 10.37 4.19
N PRO A 22 7.67 11.64 4.49
CA PRO A 22 6.85 12.79 4.12
C PRO A 22 6.59 12.91 2.61
N PHE A 23 7.53 12.46 1.79
CA PHE A 23 7.38 12.46 0.34
C PHE A 23 6.50 11.29 -0.14
N ALA A 24 6.61 10.12 0.51
CA ALA A 24 5.83 8.93 0.19
C ALA A 24 4.35 9.05 0.60
N MET A 25 4.04 9.70 1.72
CA MET A 25 2.66 9.80 2.27
C MET A 25 1.68 10.54 1.36
N ARG A 26 2.14 11.24 0.33
CA ARG A 26 1.26 11.81 -0.70
C ARG A 26 0.66 10.75 -1.62
N TYR A 27 1.29 9.58 -1.70
CA TYR A 27 0.98 8.52 -2.67
C TYR A 27 0.60 7.20 -2.02
N VAL A 28 0.93 7.01 -0.74
CA VAL A 28 0.69 5.75 -0.01
C VAL A 28 -0.15 6.05 1.23
N ALA A 29 -1.18 5.24 1.45
CA ALA A 29 -2.14 5.43 2.53
C ALA A 29 -1.54 5.15 3.94
N GLY A 30 -0.52 4.30 4.01
CA GLY A 30 0.19 3.98 5.24
C GLY A 30 1.03 2.72 5.12
N ASP A 31 1.56 2.26 6.25
CA ASP A 31 2.49 1.14 6.29
C ASP A 31 1.79 -0.19 6.66
N ASN A 32 0.55 -0.13 7.16
CA ASN A 32 -0.25 -1.28 7.58
C ASN A 32 -1.73 -1.13 7.21
N GLU A 33 -2.48 -2.23 7.33
CA GLU A 33 -3.91 -2.29 6.98
C GLU A 33 -4.75 -1.26 7.73
N GLY A 34 -4.46 -1.01 9.02
CA GLY A 34 -5.19 -0.07 9.85
C GLY A 34 -5.04 1.37 9.38
N ASP A 35 -3.82 1.78 9.00
CA ASP A 35 -3.57 3.11 8.43
C ASP A 35 -4.39 3.30 7.15
N ALA A 36 -4.36 2.28 6.27
CA ALA A 36 -5.01 2.37 4.97
C ALA A 36 -6.55 2.40 5.09
N LEU A 37 -7.12 1.54 5.94
CA LEU A 37 -8.56 1.51 6.20
C LEU A 37 -9.05 2.78 6.91
N GLY A 38 -8.24 3.35 7.82
CA GLY A 38 -8.51 4.64 8.45
C GLY A 38 -8.64 5.75 7.41
N LEU A 39 -7.70 5.83 6.46
CA LEU A 39 -7.76 6.82 5.38
C LEU A 39 -8.95 6.59 4.45
N VAL A 40 -9.28 5.33 4.12
CA VAL A 40 -10.49 4.99 3.35
C VAL A 40 -11.75 5.50 4.06
N HIS A 41 -11.84 5.30 5.37
CA HIS A 41 -12.97 5.79 6.17
C HIS A 41 -13.07 7.32 6.15
N GLU A 42 -11.94 8.03 6.26
CA GLU A 42 -11.91 9.49 6.13
C GLU A 42 -12.36 9.95 4.74
N LEU A 43 -11.94 9.27 3.67
CA LEU A 43 -12.38 9.58 2.30
C LEU A 43 -13.87 9.31 2.09
N ASN A 44 -14.40 8.21 2.62
CA ASN A 44 -15.82 7.90 2.56
C ASN A 44 -16.67 8.95 3.30
N GLN A 45 -16.20 9.50 4.42
CA GLN A 45 -16.87 10.61 5.12
C GLN A 45 -16.90 11.91 4.29
N LEU A 46 -16.05 12.02 3.28
CA LEU A 46 -16.01 13.11 2.31
C LEU A 46 -16.75 12.78 1.01
N ASP A 47 -17.59 11.73 1.01
CA ASP A 47 -18.35 11.21 -0.13
C ASP A 47 -17.51 10.69 -1.31
N PHE A 48 -16.24 10.32 -1.05
CA PHE A 48 -15.39 9.65 -2.04
C PHE A 48 -15.39 8.14 -1.84
N SER A 49 -15.57 7.39 -2.94
CA SER A 49 -15.23 5.96 -3.00
C SER A 49 -13.71 5.79 -3.11
N ALA A 50 -13.18 4.68 -2.59
CA ALA A 50 -11.74 4.39 -2.64
C ALA A 50 -11.42 3.08 -3.38
N ALA A 51 -10.19 2.97 -3.86
CA ALA A 51 -9.61 1.74 -4.36
C ALA A 51 -8.32 1.47 -3.58
N LEU A 52 -8.28 0.35 -2.85
CA LEU A 52 -7.15 -0.04 -2.04
C LEU A 52 -6.25 -1.02 -2.79
N ASP A 53 -4.93 -0.84 -2.67
CA ASP A 53 -3.93 -1.66 -3.32
C ASP A 53 -2.84 -2.06 -2.32
N ILE A 54 -2.53 -3.35 -2.25
CA ILE A 54 -1.38 -3.84 -1.47
C ILE A 54 -0.13 -3.62 -2.34
N LEU A 55 0.78 -2.77 -1.86
CA LEU A 55 2.04 -2.50 -2.54
C LEU A 55 3.00 -3.69 -2.41
N GLY A 56 3.46 -4.19 -3.56
CA GLY A 56 4.30 -5.37 -3.66
C GLY A 56 3.97 -6.13 -4.94
N GLU A 57 4.98 -6.61 -5.64
CA GLU A 57 4.84 -7.34 -6.90
C GLU A 57 5.80 -8.51 -6.93
N HIS A 58 5.50 -9.50 -7.78
CA HIS A 58 6.35 -10.66 -8.07
C HIS A 58 6.66 -11.53 -6.84
N SER A 59 5.64 -12.18 -6.29
CA SER A 59 5.82 -13.21 -5.25
C SER A 59 6.82 -14.27 -5.71
N LYS A 60 7.84 -14.54 -4.88
CA LYS A 60 8.97 -15.41 -5.21
C LYS A 60 8.79 -16.84 -4.71
N SER A 61 7.76 -17.08 -3.89
CA SER A 61 7.40 -18.40 -3.39
C SER A 61 5.88 -18.58 -3.26
N VAL A 62 5.46 -19.84 -3.17
CA VAL A 62 4.07 -20.21 -2.93
C VAL A 62 3.61 -19.70 -1.56
N GLU A 63 4.50 -19.72 -0.57
CA GLU A 63 4.23 -19.23 0.78
C GLU A 63 3.97 -17.73 0.78
N GLU A 64 4.77 -16.94 0.04
CA GLU A 64 4.57 -15.50 -0.10
C GLU A 64 3.25 -15.17 -0.80
N ALA A 65 2.94 -15.88 -1.90
CA ALA A 65 1.67 -15.71 -2.60
C ALA A 65 0.45 -16.04 -1.70
N LYS A 66 0.56 -17.08 -0.87
CA LYS A 66 -0.48 -17.42 0.11
C LYS A 66 -0.64 -16.33 1.17
N MET A 67 0.45 -15.82 1.75
CA MET A 67 0.38 -14.76 2.74
C MET A 67 -0.29 -13.50 2.18
N ILE A 68 0.04 -13.09 0.96
CA ILE A 68 -0.58 -11.93 0.31
C ILE A 68 -2.06 -12.20 0.01
N THR A 69 -2.41 -13.42 -0.39
CA THR A 69 -3.81 -13.83 -0.61
C THR A 69 -4.63 -13.71 0.68
N GLU A 70 -4.10 -14.17 1.81
CA GLU A 70 -4.75 -14.03 3.12
C GLU A 70 -4.92 -12.56 3.51
N SER A 71 -3.94 -11.69 3.22
CA SER A 71 -4.07 -10.24 3.42
C SER A 71 -5.20 -9.63 2.58
N TYR A 72 -5.36 -10.05 1.32
CA TYR A 72 -6.48 -9.59 0.49
C TYR A 72 -7.83 -10.04 1.05
N ILE A 73 -7.95 -11.31 1.47
CA ILE A 73 -9.18 -11.84 2.07
C ILE A 73 -9.53 -11.05 3.33
N ARG A 74 -8.55 -10.85 4.22
CA ARG A 74 -8.74 -10.09 5.47
C ARG A 74 -9.19 -8.66 5.21
N LEU A 75 -8.54 -7.95 4.27
CA LEU A 75 -8.96 -6.59 3.91
C LEU A 75 -10.38 -6.56 3.35
N PHE A 76 -10.74 -7.53 2.52
CA PHE A 76 -12.08 -7.63 1.95
C PHE A 76 -13.15 -7.84 3.03
N GLU A 77 -12.89 -8.73 3.98
CA GLU A 77 -13.77 -8.96 5.14
C GLU A 77 -13.94 -7.68 5.96
N VAL A 78 -12.85 -6.98 6.29
CA VAL A 78 -12.93 -5.76 7.10
C VAL A 78 -13.66 -4.63 6.37
N ILE A 79 -13.44 -4.47 5.07
CA ILE A 79 -14.16 -3.50 4.23
C ILE A 79 -15.67 -3.78 4.27
N ALA A 80 -16.07 -5.05 4.12
CA ALA A 80 -17.47 -5.45 4.15
C ALA A 80 -18.10 -5.25 5.54
N ASP A 81 -17.45 -5.75 6.60
CA ASP A 81 -17.93 -5.67 7.99
C ASP A 81 -18.04 -4.23 8.47
N SER A 82 -17.14 -3.36 8.01
CA SER A 82 -17.14 -1.93 8.35
C SER A 82 -17.99 -1.08 7.39
N SER A 83 -18.63 -1.70 6.39
CA SER A 83 -19.43 -1.02 5.35
C SER A 83 -18.69 0.14 4.67
N LEU A 84 -17.40 -0.03 4.40
CA LEU A 84 -16.60 0.98 3.70
C LEU A 84 -16.90 0.93 2.19
N ASP A 85 -17.02 2.10 1.57
CA ASP A 85 -17.13 2.23 0.11
C ASP A 85 -15.73 2.16 -0.52
N CYS A 86 -15.26 0.92 -0.67
CA CYS A 86 -13.91 0.62 -1.12
C CYS A 86 -13.87 -0.68 -1.93
N ASN A 87 -13.11 -0.66 -3.03
CA ASN A 87 -12.73 -1.87 -3.76
C ASN A 87 -11.25 -2.21 -3.54
N ILE A 88 -10.85 -3.43 -3.93
CA ILE A 88 -9.47 -3.90 -3.83
C ILE A 88 -8.91 -4.16 -5.24
N SER A 89 -7.74 -3.62 -5.52
CA SER A 89 -6.94 -3.94 -6.70
C SER A 89 -6.04 -5.15 -6.41
N ILE A 90 -6.08 -6.17 -7.27
CA ILE A 90 -5.31 -7.40 -7.11
C ILE A 90 -4.27 -7.50 -8.23
N LYS A 91 -3.07 -7.96 -7.88
CA LYS A 91 -1.98 -8.28 -8.83
C LYS A 91 -1.78 -9.79 -8.90
N LEU A 92 -1.66 -10.31 -10.12
CA LEU A 92 -1.47 -11.74 -10.43
C LEU A 92 0.02 -12.12 -10.54
#